data_AF-A0A231VN49-F1
#
_entry.id   AF-A0A231VN49-F1
#
_cell.length_a   1.000
_cell.length_b   1.000
_cell.length_c   1.000
_cell.angle_alpha   90.00
_cell.angle_beta   90.00
_cell.angle_gamma   90.00
#
_symmetry.space_group_name_H-M   'P 1'
#
loop_
_entity.id
_entity.type
_entity.pdbx_description
1 polymer ?
#
loop_
_entity_poly.entity_id
_entity_poly.type
_entity_poly.pdbx_seq_one_letter_code
_entity_poly.pdbx_strand_id
1 'polypeptide(L)' 'KEKDMVLHGQQKHYAIDIPSKNGRVFHMDNALYENAYNAIEDSMKTTKSEIALKRLNRFYRFFTCPMCHGTR' A
#
# COMPACT_ATOMS: atom_id res chain seq x y z
N LYS A 1 -7.07 7.27 16.38
CA LYS A 1 -5.63 7.02 16.62
C LYS A 1 -5.11 5.88 15.74
N GLU A 2 -5.71 4.69 15.79
CA GLU A 2 -5.28 3.53 14.99
C GLU A 2 -5.53 3.69 13.48
N LYS A 3 -6.66 4.29 13.08
CA LYS A 3 -6.95 4.55 11.66
C LYS A 3 -5.93 5.49 11.01
N ASP A 4 -5.51 6.51 11.75
CA ASP A 4 -4.49 7.47 11.30
C ASP A 4 -3.11 6.79 11.20
N MET A 5 -2.81 5.93 12.17
CA MET A 5 -1.94 4.76 12.09
C MET A 5 -1.87 4.19 10.68
N VAL A 6 -2.89 3.42 10.33
CA VAL A 6 -2.98 2.64 9.09
C VAL A 6 -2.85 3.50 7.83
N LEU A 7 -3.44 4.69 7.81
CA LEU A 7 -3.47 5.54 6.62
C LEU A 7 -2.17 6.34 6.43
N HIS A 8 -1.62 6.93 7.48
CA HIS A 8 -0.55 7.93 7.38
C HIS A 8 0.67 7.63 8.26
N GLY A 9 0.71 6.46 8.90
CA GLY A 9 1.80 6.05 9.76
C GLY A 9 3.16 6.05 9.07
N GLN A 10 4.21 6.31 9.85
CA GLN A 10 5.58 6.28 9.33
C GLN A 10 6.06 4.84 9.14
N GLN A 11 6.78 4.62 8.05
CA GLN A 11 7.40 3.34 7.75
C GLN A 11 8.45 2.97 8.81
N LYS A 12 8.33 1.78 9.40
CA LYS A 12 9.19 1.30 10.49
C LYS A 12 9.35 -0.21 10.44
N HIS A 13 10.51 -0.71 10.85
CA HIS A 13 10.73 -2.13 11.04
C HIS A 13 10.36 -2.57 12.45
N TYR A 14 9.77 -3.75 12.56
CA TYR A 14 9.38 -4.37 13.82
C TYR A 14 9.80 -5.83 13.84
N ALA A 15 10.24 -6.29 15.01
CA ALA A 15 10.39 -7.71 15.29
C ALA A 15 9.03 -8.25 15.75
N ILE A 16 8.43 -9.16 14.97
CA ILE A 16 7.13 -9.75 15.28
C ILE A 16 7.14 -11.26 15.11
N ASP A 17 6.36 -11.93 15.95
CA ASP A 17 6.11 -13.35 15.87
C ASP A 17 4.70 -13.58 15.31
N ILE A 18 4.61 -14.22 14.14
CA ILE A 18 3.34 -14.51 13.48
C ILE A 18 2.97 -15.98 13.74
N PRO A 19 1.95 -16.26 14.58
CA PRO A 19 1.50 -17.63 14.81
C PRO A 19 0.74 -18.14 13.58
N SER A 20 1.11 -19.33 13.11
CA SER A 20 0.40 -20.04 12.04
C SER A 20 -0.67 -20.96 12.61
N LYS A 21 -1.74 -21.18 11.84
CA LYS A 21 -2.82 -22.13 12.16
C LYS A 21 -2.31 -23.54 12.48
N ASN A 22 -1.16 -23.93 11.93
CA ASN A 22 -0.56 -25.25 12.13
C ASN A 22 0.34 -25.34 13.39
N GLY A 23 0.33 -24.32 14.27
CA GLY A 23 1.12 -24.29 15.50
C GLY A 23 2.59 -23.88 15.34
N ARG A 24 3.02 -23.55 14.12
CA ARG A 24 4.37 -23.01 13.85
C ARG A 24 4.38 -21.49 14.05
N VAL A 25 5.45 -20.95 14.62
CA VAL A 25 5.66 -19.50 14.76
C VAL A 25 6.68 -19.04 13.74
N PHE A 26 6.35 -17.99 12.99
CA PHE A 26 7.28 -17.31 12.10
C PHE A 26 7.88 -16.11 12.84
N HIS A 27 9.17 -16.21 13.15
CA HIS A 27 9.94 -15.11 13.70
C HIS A 27 10.37 -14.19 12.56
N MET A 28 9.86 -12.95 12.56
CA MET A 28 10.24 -11.92 11.59
C MET A 28 10.94 -10.77 12.32
N ASP A 29 12.27 -10.74 12.27
CA ASP A 29 13.06 -9.71 12.97
C ASP A 29 12.99 -8.33 12.29
N ASN A 30 12.66 -8.29 10.99
CA ASN A 30 12.69 -7.08 10.16
C ASN A 30 11.36 -6.84 9.42
N ALA A 31 10.21 -7.13 10.03
CA ALA A 31 8.92 -6.91 9.40
C ALA A 31 8.72 -5.40 9.11
N LEU A 32 8.56 -5.06 7.84
CA LEU A 32 8.36 -3.68 7.42
C LEU A 32 6.88 -3.32 7.59
N TYR A 33 6.62 -2.35 8.45
CA TYR A 33 5.36 -1.64 8.48
C TYR A 33 5.39 -0.51 7.47
N GLU A 34 4.37 -0.44 6.63
CA GLU A 34 4.13 0.61 5.64
C GLU A 34 2.65 1.02 5.70
N ASN A 35 2.36 2.30 5.49
CA ASN A 35 0.99 2.81 5.51
C ASN A 35 0.25 2.54 4.20
N ALA A 36 -1.08 2.69 4.22
CA ALA A 36 -1.95 2.37 3.09
C ALA A 36 -1.70 3.25 1.85
N TYR A 37 -1.35 4.52 2.03
CA TYR A 37 -1.08 5.44 0.91
C TYR A 37 0.23 5.07 0.20
N ASN A 38 1.31 4.92 0.96
CA ASN A 38 2.62 4.53 0.44
C ASN A 38 2.53 3.18 -0.28
N ALA A 39 1.84 2.20 0.31
CA ALA A 39 1.66 0.90 -0.31
C ALA A 39 0.97 0.96 -1.68
N ILE A 40 -0.02 1.85 -1.85
CA ILE A 40 -0.71 2.06 -3.14
C ILE A 40 0.22 2.78 -4.13
N GLU A 41 0.93 3.82 -3.69
CA GLU A 41 1.87 4.55 -4.54
C GLU A 41 3.01 3.66 -5.06
N ASP A 42 3.61 2.85 -4.19
CA ASP A 42 4.71 1.96 -4.55
C ASP A 42 4.24 0.78 -5.38
N SER A 43 3.03 0.26 -5.10
CA SER A 43 2.38 -0.69 -6.00
C SER A 43 2.17 -0.09 -7.38
N MET A 44 1.73 1.17 -7.50
CA MET A 44 1.51 1.84 -8.79
C MET A 44 2.83 2.05 -9.56
N LYS A 45 3.92 2.38 -8.87
CA LYS A 45 5.26 2.56 -9.49
C LYS A 45 5.85 1.25 -10.03
N THR A 46 5.60 0.13 -9.34
CA THR A 46 6.26 -1.15 -9.64
C THR A 46 5.41 -2.10 -10.48
N THR A 47 4.09 -1.90 -10.50
CA THR A 47 3.16 -2.80 -11.19
C THR A 47 3.31 -2.71 -12.71
N LYS A 48 3.58 -3.87 -13.32
CA LYS A 48 3.58 -4.05 -14.79
C LYS A 48 2.37 -4.84 -15.30
N SER A 49 1.56 -5.39 -14.40
CA SER A 49 0.41 -6.23 -14.75
C SER A 49 -0.87 -5.41 -14.93
N GLU A 50 -1.54 -5.58 -16.06
CA GLU A 50 -2.82 -4.92 -16.35
C GLU A 50 -3.93 -5.26 -15.34
N ILE A 51 -3.94 -6.50 -14.83
CA ILE A 51 -4.93 -6.94 -13.84
C ILE A 51 -4.72 -6.20 -12.52
N ALA A 52 -3.47 -6.05 -12.10
CA ALA A 52 -3.12 -5.32 -10.89
C ALA A 52 -3.39 -3.82 -11.05
N LEU A 53 -3.09 -3.22 -12.21
CA LEU A 53 -3.44 -1.83 -12.52
C LEU A 53 -4.95 -1.58 -12.43
N LYS A 54 -5.78 -2.48 -12.99
CA LYS A 54 -7.25 -2.38 -12.88
C LYS A 54 -7.74 -2.40 -11.43
N ARG A 55 -7.06 -3.12 -10.53
CA ARG A 55 -7.38 -3.13 -9.09
C ARG A 55 -6.95 -1.82 -8.43
N LEU A 56 -5.75 -1.33 -8.74
CA LEU A 56 -5.21 -0.08 -8.21
C LEU A 56 -6.05 1.14 -8.61
N ASN A 57 -6.63 1.14 -9.83
CA ASN A 57 -7.52 2.19 -10.30
C ASN A 57 -8.75 2.44 -9.40
N ARG A 58 -9.12 1.51 -8.51
CA ARG A 58 -10.21 1.72 -7.54
C ARG A 58 -9.86 2.76 -6.46
N PHE A 59 -8.57 2.99 -6.24
CA PHE A 59 -8.09 3.96 -5.25
C PHE A 59 -7.82 5.35 -5.85
N TYR A 60 -7.78 5.45 -7.18
CA TYR A 60 -7.55 6.72 -7.88
C TYR A 60 -8.84 7.26 -8.50
N ARG A 61 -9.00 8.58 -8.48
CA ARG A 61 -10.06 9.26 -9.20
C ARG A 61 -9.46 9.97 -10.42
N PHE A 62 -9.92 9.58 -11.60
CA PHE A 62 -9.55 10.23 -12.84
C PHE A 62 -10.56 11.35 -13.13
N PHE A 63 -10.04 12.54 -13.42
CA PHE A 63 -10.83 13.70 -13.81
C PHE A 63 -10.05 14.52 -14.84
N THR A 64 -10.76 15.30 -15.64
CA THR A 64 -10.15 16.20 -16.61
C THR A 64 -9.33 17.25 -15.89
N CYS A 65 -8.07 17.42 -16.30
CA CYS A 65 -7.18 18.40 -15.68
C CYS A 65 -7.82 19.80 -15.75
N PRO A 66 -7.97 20.52 -14.62
CA PRO A 66 -8.67 21.80 -14.60
C PRO A 66 -7.88 22.93 -15.28
N MET A 67 -6.56 22.75 -15.48
CA MET A 67 -5.70 23.77 -16.09
C MET A 67 -5.66 23.67 -17.63
N CYS A 68 -5.60 22.46 -18.18
CA CYS A 68 -5.58 22.26 -19.64
C CYS A 68 -6.91 21.73 -20.19
N HIS A 69 -7.90 21.44 -19.35
CA HIS A 69 -9.16 20.80 -19.76
C HIS A 69 -8.99 19.51 -20.59
N GLY A 70 -7.84 18.83 -20.45
CA GLY A 70 -7.52 17.62 -21.22
C GLY A 70 -6.93 17.89 -22.61
N THR A 71 -6.48 19.12 -22.91
CA THR A 71 -5.84 19.44 -24.19
C THR A 71 -4.34 19.16 -24.23
N ARG A 72 -3.73 18.79 -23.09
CA ARG A 72 -2.30 18.47 -22.96
C ARG A 72 -2.11 17.08 -22.38
#